data_AF-J5UIF9-F1
#
_entry.id   AF-J5UIF9-F1
#
_cell.length_a   1.000
_cell.length_b   1.000
_cell.length_c   1.000
_cell.angle_alpha   90.00
_cell.angle_beta   90.00
_cell.angle_gamma   90.00
#
_symmetry.space_group_name_H-M   'P 1'
#
loop_
_entity.id
_entity.type
_entity.pdbx_description
1 polymer ?
#
loop_
_entity_poly.entity_id
_entity_poly.type
_entity_poly.pdbx_seq_one_letter_code
_entity_poly.pdbx_strand_id
1 'polypeptide(L)' 'MTEEVVERCRRMLENGATRQQVADVIGVDVKTIYKYFPVGE' A
#
# COMPACT_ATOMS: atom_id res chain seq x y z
N MET A 1 -3.27 5.81 -8.77
CA MET A 1 -2.22 4.78 -8.62
C MET A 1 -2.33 3.86 -9.82
N THR A 2 -1.23 3.58 -10.52
CA THR A 2 -1.23 2.63 -11.67
C THR A 2 -1.30 1.18 -11.17
N GLU A 3 -1.72 0.26 -12.02
CA GLU A 3 -1.86 -1.17 -11.66
C GLU A 3 -0.53 -1.77 -11.19
N GLU A 4 0.59 -1.42 -11.82
CA GLU A 4 1.94 -1.85 -11.41
C GLU A 4 2.28 -1.41 -9.97
N VAL A 5 1.92 -0.18 -9.61
CA VAL A 5 2.14 0.34 -8.25
C VAL A 5 1.25 -0.38 -7.25
N VAL A 6 0.00 -0.69 -7.62
CA VAL A 6 -0.92 -1.48 -6.77
C VAL A 6 -0.36 -2.87 -6.50
N GLU A 7 0.15 -3.56 -7.53
CA GLU A 7 0.72 -4.90 -7.37
C GLU A 7 1.97 -4.87 -6.47
N ARG A 8 2.84 -3.87 -6.64
CA ARG A 8 4.00 -3.66 -5.76
C ARG A 8 3.58 -3.45 -4.31
N CYS A 9 2.61 -2.58 -4.05
CA CYS A 9 2.07 -2.34 -2.71
C CYS A 9 1.52 -3.64 -2.09
N ARG A 10 0.78 -4.44 -2.87
CA ARG A 10 0.23 -5.73 -2.43
C ARG A 10 1.32 -6.68 -1.97
N ARG A 11 2.36 -6.89 -2.79
CA ARG A 11 3.50 -7.76 -2.46
C ARG A 11 4.23 -7.28 -1.20
N MET A 12 4.36 -5.97 -1.01
CA MET A 12 4.97 -5.43 0.21
C MET A 12 4.13 -5.75 1.45
N LEU A 13 2.81 -5.56 1.39
CA LEU A 13 1.90 -5.90 2.49
C LEU A 13 1.89 -7.41 2.78
N GLU A 14 1.90 -8.27 1.74
CA GLU A 14 1.98 -9.73 1.88
C GLU A 14 3.31 -10.18 2.53
N ASN A 15 4.40 -9.44 2.28
CA ASN A 15 5.69 -9.63 2.94
C ASN A 15 5.78 -9.01 4.35
N GLY A 16 4.65 -8.52 4.89
CA GLY A 16 4.58 -7.99 6.26
C GLY A 16 4.95 -6.52 6.40
N ALA A 17 5.11 -5.76 5.31
CA ALA A 17 5.30 -4.32 5.40
C ALA A 17 4.05 -3.65 6.00
N THR A 18 4.27 -2.63 6.83
CA THR A 18 3.17 -1.80 7.32
C THR A 18 2.67 -0.87 6.23
N ARG A 19 1.39 -0.45 6.30
CA ARG A 19 0.82 0.54 5.38
C ARG A 19 1.59 1.86 5.39
N GLN A 20 2.17 2.22 6.53
CA GLN A 20 3.02 3.40 6.67
C GLN A 20 4.32 3.25 5.87
N GLN A 21 4.98 2.09 5.93
CA GLN A 21 6.18 1.80 5.14
C GLN A 21 5.88 1.76 3.64
N VAL A 22 4.74 1.18 3.25
CA VAL A 22 4.31 1.20 1.84
C VAL A 22 4.08 2.64 1.37
N ALA A 23 3.40 3.47 2.17
CA ALA A 23 3.17 4.88 1.84
C ALA A 23 4.49 5.64 1.63
N ASP A 24 5.46 5.45 2.54
CA ASP A 24 6.78 6.08 2.49
C ASP A 24 7.59 5.65 1.25
N VAL A 25 7.64 4.35 0.95
CA VAL A 25 8.37 3.81 -0.22
C VAL A 25 7.76 4.25 -1.55
N ILE A 26 6.44 4.38 -1.61
CA ILE A 26 5.73 4.79 -2.83
C ILE A 26 5.70 6.32 -2.97
N GLY A 27 5.94 7.07 -1.89
CA GLY A 27 5.90 8.54 -1.88
C GLY A 27 4.47 9.09 -1.91
N VAL A 28 3.54 8.43 -1.22
CA VAL A 28 2.13 8.85 -1.12
C VAL A 28 1.69 8.97 0.34
N ASP A 29 0.55 9.62 0.56
CA ASP A 29 -0.06 9.66 1.89
C ASP A 29 -0.61 8.28 2.30
N VAL A 30 -0.53 7.96 3.58
CA VAL A 30 -1.02 6.68 4.11
C VAL A 30 -2.53 6.48 3.87
N LYS A 31 -3.33 7.56 3.81
CA LYS A 31 -4.76 7.47 3.44
C LYS A 31 -4.96 6.95 2.02
N THR A 32 -4.04 7.26 1.10
CA THR A 32 -4.07 6.68 -0.24
C THR A 32 -3.90 5.17 -0.15
N ILE A 33 -2.99 4.67 0.69
CA ILE A 33 -2.83 3.21 0.89
C ILE A 33 -4.10 2.60 1.47
N TYR A 34 -4.75 3.23 2.46
CA TYR A 34 -6.01 2.72 3.01
C TYR A 34 -7.16 2.68 2.00
N LYS A 35 -7.23 3.60 1.03
CA LYS A 35 -8.25 3.59 -0.04
C LYS A 35 -8.15 2.36 -0.94
N TYR A 36 -6.93 1.85 -1.17
CA TYR A 36 -6.69 0.70 -2.05
C TYR A 36 -6.55 -0.62 -1.28
N PHE A 37 -6.11 -0.57 -0.02
CA PHE A 37 -5.86 -1.74 0.84
C PHE A 37 -6.54 -1.56 2.20
N PRO A 38 -7.89 -1.62 2.27
CA PRO A 38 -8.64 -1.51 3.51
C PRO A 38 -8.26 -2.62 4.50
N VAL A 39 -8.56 -2.41 5.78
CA VAL A 39 -8.34 -3.41 6.84
C VAL A 39 -9.68 -4.08 7.13
N GLY A 40 -9.86 -5.30 6.63
CA GLY A 40 -11.06 -6.10 6.88
C GLY A 40 -12.34 -5.52 6.26
N GLU A 41 -13.37 -6.36 6.23
CA GLU A 41 -14.78 -5.94 6.22
C GLU A 41 -15.35 -6.22 7.62
#